data_AF-A0A8H5ZW43-F1
#
_entry.id   AF-A0A8H5ZW43-F1
#
_cell.length_a   1.000
_cell.length_b   1.000
_cell.length_c   1.000
_cell.angle_alpha   90.00
_cell.angle_beta   90.00
_cell.angle_gamma   90.00
#
_symmetry.space_group_name_H-M   'P 1'
#
loop_
_entity.id
_entity.type
_entity.pdbx_description
1 polymer ?
#
loop_
_entity_poly.entity_id
_entity_poly.type
_entity_poly.pdbx_seq_one_letter_code
_entity_poly.pdbx_strand_id
1 'polypeptide(L)'
;MTKEMLCGMVTYIQPIMDEIAKDQNKVIYNGTDFSVLSVFLCRSPHLKKFMFQYMYPLDSLKDWRPIRERETGLRSIKQSFDRHFRASFHAMRLGGMVNPIRSLEISNAWQDLDEHNHELFQEVLRSVYELHLHDAHIFKTVAKHINTPLLRSFKVSSTDILHLETLKVFCKKNCQHLCALHLRCLWFQDQKNGQEYGAGDAPSPFLQDFYKIGKMCLLEEVSVYTLPHSYDDLEMDVLEKLLLRQVKEADLVHLWKKPSFLI
;
A
#
# COMPACT_ATOMS: atom_id res chain seq x y z
N MET A 1 -20.04 5.39 -28.82
CA MET A 1 -20.00 6.56 -27.92
C MET A 1 -20.01 7.80 -28.79
N THR A 2 -20.99 8.70 -28.62
CA THR A 2 -21.14 9.89 -29.48
C THR A 2 -20.24 11.02 -29.01
N LYS A 3 -19.87 11.91 -29.94
CA LYS A 3 -19.01 13.08 -29.70
C LYS A 3 -19.58 14.01 -28.61
N GLU A 4 -20.90 14.06 -28.49
CA GLU A 4 -21.64 14.84 -27.49
C GLU A 4 -21.58 14.24 -26.09
N MET A 5 -21.58 12.91 -25.94
CA MET A 5 -21.38 12.25 -24.65
C MET A 5 -19.96 12.47 -24.10
N LEU A 6 -18.96 12.43 -25.00
CA LEU A 6 -17.57 12.77 -24.68
C LEU A 6 -17.43 14.22 -24.21
N CYS A 7 -18.14 15.15 -24.87
CA CYS A 7 -18.17 16.55 -24.50
C CYS A 7 -18.78 16.75 -23.11
N GLY A 8 -19.95 16.16 -22.83
CA GLY A 8 -20.64 16.30 -21.55
C GLY A 8 -19.91 15.71 -20.34
N MET A 9 -19.21 14.58 -20.50
CA MET A 9 -18.37 14.01 -19.42
C MET A 9 -17.14 14.88 -19.16
N VAL A 10 -16.53 15.44 -20.20
CA VAL A 10 -15.43 16.40 -20.06
C VAL A 10 -15.91 17.65 -19.31
N THR A 11 -17.09 18.22 -19.60
CA THR A 11 -17.54 19.46 -18.92
C THR A 11 -17.80 19.32 -17.42
N TYR A 12 -18.25 18.15 -16.95
CA TYR A 12 -18.57 17.94 -15.53
C TYR A 12 -17.35 17.52 -14.69
N ILE A 13 -16.45 16.73 -15.28
CA ILE A 13 -15.30 16.17 -14.57
C ILE A 13 -14.09 17.10 -14.66
N GLN A 14 -13.92 17.85 -15.76
CA GLN A 14 -12.80 18.78 -15.95
C GLN A 14 -12.67 19.82 -14.82
N PRO A 15 -13.74 20.44 -14.29
CA PRO A 15 -13.60 21.39 -13.17
C PRO A 15 -13.12 20.72 -11.87
N ILE A 16 -13.60 19.51 -11.57
CA ILE A 16 -13.17 18.71 -10.41
C ILE A 16 -11.70 18.30 -10.59
N MET A 17 -11.35 17.86 -11.79
CA MET A 17 -9.99 17.51 -12.18
C MET A 17 -9.04 18.71 -12.17
N ASP A 18 -9.48 19.90 -12.59
CA ASP A 18 -8.72 21.14 -12.56
C ASP A 18 -8.54 21.64 -11.12
N GLU A 19 -9.53 21.44 -10.25
CA GLU A 19 -9.45 21.72 -8.81
C GLU A 19 -8.55 20.73 -8.06
N ILE A 20 -8.52 19.47 -8.50
CA ILE A 20 -7.56 18.44 -8.07
C ILE A 20 -6.15 18.78 -8.57
N ALA A 21 -5.99 19.20 -9.82
CA ALA A 21 -4.69 19.55 -10.41
C ALA A 21 -4.08 20.83 -9.83
N LYS A 22 -4.91 21.80 -9.40
CA LYS A 22 -4.46 23.02 -8.71
C LYS A 22 -3.77 22.74 -7.38
N ASP A 23 -4.08 21.60 -6.77
CA ASP A 23 -3.54 21.16 -5.50
C ASP A 23 -2.66 19.94 -5.80
N GLN A 24 -1.38 20.16 -6.12
CA GLN A 24 -0.42 19.13 -6.61
C GLN A 24 -0.21 17.92 -5.68
N ASN A 25 -0.95 17.86 -4.57
CA ASN A 25 -1.01 16.83 -3.54
C ASN A 25 -2.32 16.00 -3.58
N LYS A 26 -3.29 16.33 -4.45
CA LYS A 26 -4.60 15.69 -4.45
C LYS A 26 -4.63 14.36 -5.21
N VAL A 27 -5.29 13.43 -4.54
CA VAL A 27 -5.60 12.06 -4.90
C VAL A 27 -6.59 12.02 -6.08
N ILE A 28 -6.26 11.27 -7.13
CA ILE A 28 -7.21 10.98 -8.21
C ILE A 28 -7.99 9.73 -7.82
N TYR A 29 -9.30 9.88 -7.59
CA TYR A 29 -10.20 8.77 -7.37
C TYR A 29 -10.57 8.14 -8.70
N ASN A 30 -10.27 6.85 -8.87
CA ASN A 30 -10.67 6.07 -10.04
C ASN A 30 -12.15 5.64 -9.93
N GLY A 31 -13.04 6.62 -9.89
CA GLY A 31 -14.49 6.45 -10.13
C GLY A 31 -14.91 6.93 -11.53
N THR A 32 -13.94 7.23 -12.40
CA THR A 32 -14.16 7.91 -13.69
C THR A 32 -13.87 6.97 -14.86
N ASP A 33 -14.66 7.05 -15.94
CA ASP A 33 -14.40 6.34 -17.20
C ASP A 33 -12.91 6.41 -17.57
N PHE A 34 -12.28 5.26 -17.85
CA PHE A 34 -10.87 5.12 -18.25
C PHE A 34 -10.45 6.15 -19.32
N SER A 35 -11.35 6.48 -20.24
CA SER A 35 -11.14 7.45 -21.31
C SER A 35 -10.89 8.87 -20.78
N VAL A 36 -11.53 9.22 -19.66
CA VAL A 36 -11.37 10.53 -19.01
C VAL A 36 -10.09 10.56 -18.17
N LEU A 37 -9.80 9.48 -17.45
CA LEU A 37 -8.57 9.35 -16.65
C LEU A 37 -7.31 9.45 -17.53
N SER A 38 -7.29 8.76 -18.66
CA SER A 38 -6.16 8.81 -19.60
C SER A 38 -5.92 10.21 -20.17
N VAL A 39 -6.98 10.92 -20.57
CA VAL A 39 -6.88 12.32 -21.03
C VAL A 39 -6.36 13.24 -19.92
N PHE A 40 -6.84 13.07 -18.70
CA PHE A 40 -6.40 13.86 -17.55
C PHE A 40 -4.91 13.64 -17.24
N LEU A 41 -4.48 12.38 -17.18
CA LEU A 41 -3.08 12.03 -16.90
C LEU A 41 -2.16 12.64 -17.96
N CYS A 42 -2.51 12.54 -19.25
CA CYS A 42 -1.75 13.19 -20.33
C CYS A 42 -1.67 14.73 -20.20
N ARG A 43 -2.65 15.38 -19.55
CA ARG A 43 -2.69 16.84 -19.34
C ARG A 43 -2.01 17.29 -18.04
N SER A 44 -1.57 16.36 -17.20
CA SER A 44 -1.04 16.65 -15.87
C SER A 44 0.41 16.19 -15.70
N PRO A 45 1.37 16.62 -16.57
CA PRO A 45 2.73 16.07 -16.63
C PRO A 45 3.56 16.23 -15.34
N HIS A 46 3.11 17.07 -14.40
CA HIS A 46 3.79 17.37 -13.14
C HIS A 46 3.20 16.63 -11.92
N LEU A 47 2.31 15.65 -12.13
CA LEU A 47 1.70 14.88 -11.04
C LEU A 47 2.79 14.12 -10.24
N LYS A 48 2.90 14.45 -8.94
CA LYS A 48 3.87 13.81 -8.02
C LYS A 48 3.27 12.70 -7.18
N LYS A 49 1.96 12.77 -6.90
CA LYS A 49 1.21 11.77 -6.13
C LYS A 49 0.08 11.20 -6.97
N PHE A 50 -0.05 9.88 -7.02
CA PHE A 50 -1.13 9.19 -7.72
C PHE A 50 -1.77 8.14 -6.79
N MET A 51 -3.10 8.07 -6.77
CA MET A 51 -3.83 6.98 -6.12
C MET A 51 -4.45 6.10 -7.18
N PHE A 52 -4.07 4.83 -7.20
CA PHE A 52 -4.73 3.82 -7.97
C PHE A 52 -5.74 3.09 -7.09
N GLN A 53 -7.03 3.35 -7.32
CA GLN A 53 -8.11 2.63 -6.69
C GLN A 53 -8.77 1.69 -7.69
N TYR A 54 -8.96 0.43 -7.31
CA TYR A 54 -9.79 -0.49 -8.07
C TYR A 54 -10.69 -1.23 -7.08
N MET A 55 -11.93 -0.77 -6.95
CA MET A 55 -12.95 -1.45 -6.16
C MET A 55 -13.89 -2.16 -7.14
N TYR A 56 -13.91 -3.48 -7.08
CA TYR A 56 -14.96 -4.23 -7.75
C TYR A 56 -16.31 -3.87 -7.09
N PRO A 57 -17.42 -3.77 -7.84
CA PRO A 57 -18.75 -3.70 -7.25
C PRO A 57 -18.99 -4.95 -6.39
N LEU A 58 -18.84 -4.84 -5.08
CA LEU A 58 -19.52 -5.74 -4.17
C LEU A 58 -21.01 -5.41 -4.30
N ASP A 59 -21.85 -6.42 -4.50
CA ASP A 59 -23.27 -6.32 -4.89
C ASP A 59 -24.18 -5.54 -3.88
N SER A 60 -23.61 -4.91 -2.85
CA SER A 60 -24.29 -4.12 -1.83
C SER A 60 -24.20 -2.59 -1.99
N LEU A 61 -23.34 -2.04 -2.86
CA LEU A 61 -23.33 -0.60 -3.14
C LEU A 61 -24.32 -0.28 -4.27
N LYS A 62 -25.61 -0.11 -3.92
CA LYS A 62 -26.69 0.27 -4.85
C LYS A 62 -26.41 1.55 -5.66
N ASP A 63 -25.44 2.37 -5.24
CA ASP A 63 -25.14 3.67 -5.85
C ASP A 63 -23.77 3.77 -6.53
N TRP A 64 -22.92 2.74 -6.44
CA TRP A 64 -21.67 2.70 -7.20
C TRP A 64 -21.86 1.83 -8.43
N ARG A 65 -22.27 2.46 -9.54
CA ARG A 65 -22.21 1.82 -10.85
C ARG A 65 -20.74 1.82 -11.28
N PRO A 66 -20.01 0.69 -11.25
CA PRO A 66 -18.77 0.63 -12.00
C PRO A 66 -19.10 0.92 -13.47
N ILE A 67 -18.18 1.62 -14.11
CA ILE A 67 -18.14 1.95 -15.52
C ILE A 67 -18.70 0.76 -16.34
N ARG A 68 -19.57 1.08 -17.30
CA ARG A 68 -20.46 0.26 -18.15
C ARG A 68 -19.88 -1.02 -18.81
N GLU A 69 -18.77 -1.59 -18.37
CA GLU A 69 -18.23 -2.86 -18.89
C GLU A 69 -19.11 -4.07 -18.56
N ARG A 70 -20.07 -3.97 -17.62
CA ARG A 70 -21.08 -5.03 -17.39
C ARG A 70 -22.03 -5.26 -18.59
N GLU A 71 -22.16 -4.33 -19.54
CA GLU A 71 -23.15 -4.46 -20.62
C GLU A 71 -22.83 -5.54 -21.68
N THR A 72 -21.62 -6.13 -21.68
CA THR A 72 -21.30 -7.21 -22.65
C THR A 72 -21.09 -8.58 -22.03
N GLY A 73 -20.81 -8.70 -20.73
CA GLY A 73 -20.55 -10.00 -20.08
C GLY A 73 -19.33 -10.78 -20.59
N LEU A 74 -18.50 -10.19 -21.47
CA LEU A 74 -17.45 -10.89 -22.21
C LEU A 74 -16.07 -10.91 -21.53
N ARG A 75 -15.86 -10.20 -20.41
CA ARG A 75 -14.53 -10.04 -19.80
C ARG A 75 -14.50 -10.42 -18.32
N SER A 76 -13.41 -11.07 -17.92
CA SER A 76 -13.19 -11.42 -16.50
C SER A 76 -12.79 -10.18 -15.67
N ILE A 77 -12.97 -10.27 -14.35
CA ILE A 77 -12.56 -9.22 -13.40
C ILE A 77 -11.07 -8.90 -13.54
N LYS A 78 -10.25 -9.95 -13.73
CA LYS A 78 -8.81 -9.83 -13.98
C LYS A 78 -8.52 -9.02 -15.27
N GLN A 79 -9.15 -9.38 -16.39
CA GLN A 79 -8.96 -8.65 -17.65
C GLN A 79 -9.36 -7.18 -17.53
N SER A 80 -10.39 -6.90 -16.74
CA SER A 80 -10.85 -5.53 -16.48
C SER A 80 -9.83 -4.77 -15.63
N PHE A 81 -9.31 -5.38 -14.57
CA PHE A 81 -8.21 -4.83 -13.77
C PHE A 81 -6.97 -4.53 -14.61
N ASP A 82 -6.46 -5.53 -15.35
CA ASP A 82 -5.25 -5.42 -16.17
C ASP A 82 -5.37 -4.25 -17.15
N ARG A 83 -6.55 -4.09 -17.77
CA ARG A 83 -6.83 -2.97 -18.67
C ARG A 83 -6.79 -1.63 -17.93
N HIS A 84 -7.47 -1.49 -16.80
CA HIS A 84 -7.50 -0.24 -16.03
C HIS A 84 -6.12 0.15 -15.52
N PHE A 85 -5.37 -0.83 -15.00
CA PHE A 85 -4.01 -0.64 -14.53
C PHE A 85 -3.09 -0.21 -15.68
N ARG A 86 -2.97 -1.04 -16.73
CA ARG A 86 -2.11 -0.76 -17.89
C ARG A 86 -2.41 0.59 -18.50
N ALA A 87 -3.67 0.93 -18.66
CA ALA A 87 -4.04 2.09 -19.42
C ALA A 87 -3.89 3.40 -18.61
N SER A 88 -3.99 3.35 -17.27
CA SER A 88 -3.60 4.45 -16.40
C SER A 88 -2.09 4.73 -16.48
N PHE A 89 -1.26 3.70 -16.31
CA PHE A 89 0.19 3.85 -16.36
C PHE A 89 0.74 4.10 -17.76
N HIS A 90 0.10 3.57 -18.81
CA HIS A 90 0.44 3.87 -20.20
C HIS A 90 0.13 5.32 -20.56
N ALA A 91 -1.01 5.86 -20.14
CA ALA A 91 -1.30 7.29 -20.32
C ALA A 91 -0.24 8.16 -19.64
N MET A 92 0.16 7.81 -18.42
CA MET A 92 1.27 8.46 -17.73
C MET A 92 2.58 8.33 -18.53
N ARG A 93 2.92 7.17 -19.10
CA ARG A 93 4.11 7.01 -19.96
C ARG A 93 4.10 7.93 -21.17
N LEU A 94 2.99 7.95 -21.90
CA LEU A 94 2.83 8.77 -23.11
C LEU A 94 2.94 10.27 -22.79
N GLY A 95 2.50 10.69 -21.60
CA GLY A 95 2.70 12.05 -21.10
C GLY A 95 4.11 12.35 -20.58
N GLY A 96 5.05 11.39 -20.65
CA GLY A 96 6.41 11.52 -20.08
C GLY A 96 6.49 11.32 -18.56
N MET A 97 5.44 10.77 -17.94
CA MET A 97 5.17 10.78 -16.50
C MET A 97 5.36 9.46 -15.75
N VAL A 98 6.14 8.48 -16.24
CA VAL A 98 6.50 7.32 -15.38
C VAL A 98 7.75 7.54 -14.53
N ASN A 99 8.51 8.61 -14.82
CA ASN A 99 9.64 9.08 -14.01
C ASN A 99 9.36 10.17 -12.93
N PRO A 100 8.20 10.86 -12.84
CA PRO A 100 7.87 11.82 -11.78
C PRO A 100 6.90 11.32 -10.69
N ILE A 101 6.28 10.13 -10.76
CA ILE A 101 5.40 9.65 -9.67
C ILE A 101 6.26 9.28 -8.46
N ARG A 102 6.45 10.26 -7.59
CA ARG A 102 7.18 10.09 -6.34
C ARG A 102 6.38 9.28 -5.34
N SER A 103 5.07 9.48 -5.30
CA SER A 103 4.18 8.91 -4.31
C SER A 103 3.04 8.13 -4.97
N LEU A 104 2.95 6.84 -4.70
CA LEU A 104 1.92 5.95 -5.22
C LEU A 104 1.11 5.35 -4.07
N GLU A 105 -0.20 5.48 -4.17
CA GLU A 105 -1.15 4.89 -3.22
C GLU A 105 -1.99 3.86 -3.97
N ILE A 106 -2.07 2.63 -3.47
CA ILE A 106 -2.81 1.54 -4.11
C ILE A 106 -3.87 1.04 -3.14
N SER A 107 -5.13 1.14 -3.58
CA SER A 107 -6.29 0.62 -2.87
C SER A 107 -7.00 -0.37 -3.78
N ASN A 108 -6.68 -1.65 -3.63
CA ASN A 108 -7.39 -2.76 -4.25
C ASN A 108 -7.64 -3.79 -3.15
N ALA A 109 -8.89 -4.20 -2.99
CA ALA A 109 -9.35 -4.90 -1.80
C ALA A 109 -9.46 -6.43 -1.98
N TRP A 110 -9.23 -6.96 -3.20
CA TRP A 110 -9.78 -8.29 -3.53
C TRP A 110 -8.97 -9.17 -4.49
N GLN A 111 -7.77 -8.78 -4.96
CA GLN A 111 -7.01 -9.63 -5.89
C GLN A 111 -5.60 -9.95 -5.40
N ASP A 112 -5.37 -11.24 -5.19
CA ASP A 112 -4.04 -11.81 -5.31
C ASP A 112 -3.53 -11.51 -6.71
N LEU A 113 -2.38 -10.84 -6.78
CA LEU A 113 -1.70 -10.56 -8.02
C LEU A 113 -1.08 -11.88 -8.51
N ASP A 114 -1.41 -12.29 -9.73
CA ASP A 114 -0.69 -13.36 -10.41
C ASP A 114 0.58 -12.85 -11.09
N GLU A 115 1.35 -13.79 -11.66
CA GLU A 115 2.65 -13.51 -12.28
C GLU A 115 2.60 -12.43 -13.36
N HIS A 116 1.53 -12.36 -14.15
CA HIS A 116 1.37 -11.33 -15.17
C HIS A 116 1.23 -9.93 -14.55
N ASN A 117 0.55 -9.84 -13.41
CA ASN A 117 0.40 -8.60 -12.65
C ASN A 117 1.69 -8.21 -11.92
N HIS A 118 2.56 -9.16 -11.58
CA HIS A 118 3.87 -8.84 -10.99
C HIS A 118 4.71 -7.97 -11.90
N GLU A 119 4.79 -8.30 -13.20
CA GLU A 119 5.59 -7.53 -14.17
C GLU A 119 5.10 -6.09 -14.29
N LEU A 120 3.77 -5.91 -14.30
CA LEU A 120 3.14 -4.59 -14.38
C LEU A 120 3.44 -3.74 -13.15
N PHE A 121 3.24 -4.29 -11.96
CA PHE A 121 3.57 -3.60 -10.72
C PHE A 121 5.08 -3.35 -10.60
N GLN A 122 5.90 -4.31 -11.02
CA GLN A 122 7.35 -4.19 -11.00
C GLN A 122 7.85 -3.04 -11.86
N GLU A 123 7.22 -2.80 -13.02
CA GLU A 123 7.54 -1.67 -13.87
C GLU A 123 7.26 -0.33 -13.18
N VAL A 124 6.06 -0.20 -12.59
CA VAL A 124 5.61 1.03 -11.93
C VAL A 124 6.38 1.30 -10.64
N LEU A 125 6.56 0.29 -9.80
CA LEU A 125 7.12 0.46 -8.46
C LEU A 125 8.64 0.63 -8.44
N ARG A 126 9.34 0.45 -9.58
CA ARG A 126 10.79 0.68 -9.68
C ARG A 126 11.20 2.12 -9.42
N SER A 127 10.36 3.08 -9.78
CA SER A 127 10.63 4.52 -9.70
C SER A 127 9.96 5.21 -8.52
N VAL A 128 9.17 4.48 -7.71
CA VAL A 128 8.39 5.05 -6.61
C VAL A 128 9.27 5.29 -5.38
N TYR A 129 9.14 6.48 -4.78
CA TYR A 129 9.85 6.86 -3.55
C TYR A 129 8.97 6.67 -2.31
N GLU A 130 7.66 6.79 -2.45
CA GLU A 130 6.69 6.69 -1.36
C GLU A 130 5.56 5.76 -1.81
N LEU A 131 5.38 4.64 -1.12
CA LEU A 131 4.36 3.64 -1.46
C LEU A 131 3.40 3.46 -0.30
N HIS A 132 2.09 3.62 -0.56
CA HIS A 132 1.04 3.32 0.40
C HIS A 132 0.12 2.22 -0.15
N LEU A 133 0.06 1.08 0.54
CA LEU A 133 -0.85 -0.03 0.25
C LEU A 133 -1.97 -0.08 1.29
N HIS A 134 -3.23 -0.12 0.85
CA HIS A 134 -4.40 -0.28 1.74
C HIS A 134 -4.81 -1.74 1.99
N ASP A 135 -4.04 -2.70 1.48
CA ASP A 135 -4.37 -4.13 1.57
C ASP A 135 -3.10 -4.97 1.85
N ALA A 136 -3.18 -5.84 2.86
CA ALA A 136 -2.11 -6.75 3.25
C ALA A 136 -1.91 -7.87 2.20
N HIS A 137 -2.92 -8.23 1.42
CA HIS A 137 -2.79 -9.21 0.34
C HIS A 137 -1.84 -8.71 -0.74
N ILE A 138 -2.02 -7.46 -1.18
CA ILE A 138 -1.11 -6.82 -2.15
C ILE A 138 0.28 -6.67 -1.55
N PHE A 139 0.37 -6.34 -0.26
CA PHE A 139 1.65 -6.26 0.42
C PHE A 139 2.42 -7.59 0.38
N LYS A 140 1.76 -8.74 0.59
CA LYS A 140 2.41 -10.06 0.47
C LYS A 140 3.06 -10.25 -0.89
N THR A 141 2.36 -9.89 -1.96
CA THR A 141 2.93 -9.96 -3.30
C THR A 141 4.09 -8.98 -3.48
N VAL A 142 3.90 -7.71 -3.12
CA VAL A 142 4.93 -6.67 -3.28
C VAL A 142 6.20 -7.06 -2.53
N ALA A 143 6.06 -7.50 -1.28
CA ALA A 143 7.15 -7.99 -0.46
C ALA A 143 7.92 -9.16 -1.08
N LYS A 144 7.21 -10.12 -1.69
CA LYS A 144 7.83 -11.34 -2.23
C LYS A 144 8.41 -11.16 -3.62
N HIS A 145 7.72 -10.43 -4.50
CA HIS A 145 7.99 -10.49 -5.94
C HIS A 145 8.45 -9.18 -6.55
N ILE A 146 8.30 -8.05 -5.86
CA ILE A 146 8.54 -6.74 -6.46
C ILE A 146 9.72 -6.05 -5.78
N ASN A 147 10.69 -5.63 -6.58
CA ASN A 147 11.82 -4.81 -6.15
C ASN A 147 11.49 -3.32 -6.29
N THR A 148 11.72 -2.54 -5.24
CA THR A 148 11.41 -1.11 -5.17
C THR A 148 12.67 -0.31 -4.78
N PRO A 149 13.69 -0.25 -5.67
CA PRO A 149 15.04 0.19 -5.31
C PRO A 149 15.12 1.68 -4.93
N LEU A 150 14.14 2.51 -5.25
CA LEU A 150 14.14 3.94 -4.87
C LEU A 150 13.24 4.23 -3.67
N LEU A 151 12.62 3.21 -3.07
CA LEU A 151 11.62 3.38 -2.04
C LEU A 151 12.24 3.94 -0.75
N ARG A 152 11.76 5.10 -0.33
CA ARG A 152 12.15 5.80 0.90
C ARG A 152 11.09 5.72 1.99
N SER A 153 9.81 5.80 1.62
CA SER A 153 8.69 5.68 2.55
C SER A 153 7.77 4.55 2.16
N PHE A 154 7.43 3.70 3.13
CA PHE A 154 6.44 2.65 2.96
C PHE A 154 5.34 2.77 4.01
N LYS A 155 4.10 2.71 3.55
CA LYS A 155 2.91 2.63 4.40
C LYS A 155 2.08 1.43 4.01
N VAL A 156 1.70 0.63 4.99
CA VAL A 156 0.65 -0.38 4.85
C VAL A 156 -0.48 -0.02 5.79
N SER A 157 -1.71 0.01 5.29
CA SER A 157 -2.92 0.27 6.06
C SER A 157 -3.94 -0.80 5.72
N SER A 158 -3.85 -1.93 6.39
CA SER A 158 -4.74 -3.07 6.18
C SER A 158 -5.77 -3.19 7.30
N THR A 159 -6.92 -3.76 6.98
CA THR A 159 -7.88 -4.27 7.96
C THR A 159 -7.65 -5.74 8.29
N ASP A 160 -6.57 -6.34 7.80
CA ASP A 160 -6.19 -7.73 7.97
C ASP A 160 -4.89 -7.86 8.79
N ILE A 161 -4.47 -9.10 9.02
CA ILE A 161 -3.27 -9.50 9.74
C ILE A 161 -2.02 -9.19 8.91
N LEU A 162 -1.06 -8.49 9.52
CA LEU A 162 0.26 -8.30 8.93
C LEU A 162 1.24 -9.36 9.46
N HIS A 163 1.77 -10.20 8.58
CA HIS A 163 2.79 -11.19 8.96
C HIS A 163 4.18 -10.55 9.02
N LEU A 164 4.85 -10.66 10.17
CA LEU A 164 6.16 -10.03 10.38
C LEU A 164 7.26 -10.57 9.47
N GLU A 165 7.25 -11.86 9.15
CA GLU A 165 8.27 -12.42 8.24
C GLU A 165 8.15 -11.81 6.84
N THR A 166 6.94 -11.49 6.38
CA THR A 166 6.73 -10.77 5.11
C THR A 166 7.29 -9.36 5.18
N LEU A 167 7.06 -8.67 6.30
CA LEU A 167 7.63 -7.34 6.54
C LEU A 167 9.16 -7.36 6.58
N LYS A 168 9.75 -8.34 7.26
CA LYS A 168 11.19 -8.52 7.32
C LYS A 168 11.81 -8.79 5.94
N VAL A 169 11.19 -9.64 5.13
CA VAL A 169 11.62 -9.87 3.73
C VAL A 169 11.58 -8.57 2.92
N PHE A 170 10.50 -7.79 3.04
CA PHE A 170 10.36 -6.51 2.36
C PHE A 170 11.41 -5.49 2.81
N CYS A 171 11.58 -5.31 4.13
CA CYS A 171 12.56 -4.42 4.72
C CYS A 171 13.99 -4.80 4.31
N LYS A 172 14.31 -6.10 4.25
CA LYS A 172 15.63 -6.59 3.81
C LYS A 172 15.94 -6.20 2.37
N LYS A 173 14.94 -6.25 1.48
CA LYS A 173 15.10 -5.87 0.08
C LYS A 173 15.30 -4.37 -0.11
N ASN A 174 14.69 -3.56 0.75
CA ASN A 174 14.65 -2.10 0.61
C ASN A 174 15.54 -1.36 1.64
N CYS A 175 16.39 -2.08 2.37
CA CYS A 175 17.12 -1.53 3.52
C CYS A 175 18.10 -0.40 3.18
N GLN A 176 18.55 -0.30 1.93
CA GLN A 176 19.48 0.73 1.49
C GLN A 176 18.84 2.13 1.42
N HIS A 177 17.53 2.21 1.19
CA HIS A 177 16.84 3.46 0.89
C HIS A 177 15.64 3.75 1.80
N LEU A 178 15.02 2.72 2.38
CA LEU A 178 13.85 2.84 3.23
C LEU A 178 14.19 3.56 4.55
N CYS A 179 13.66 4.77 4.71
CA CYS A 179 13.85 5.62 5.88
C CYS A 179 12.54 5.86 6.66
N ALA A 180 11.36 5.65 6.06
CA ALA A 180 10.08 5.81 6.72
C ALA A 180 9.23 4.53 6.62
N LEU A 181 8.67 4.07 7.75
CA LEU A 181 7.85 2.87 7.85
C LEU A 181 6.59 3.09 8.69
N HIS A 182 5.43 3.00 8.03
CA HIS A 182 4.14 3.21 8.67
C HIS A 182 3.29 1.94 8.58
N LEU A 183 2.96 1.37 9.73
CA LEU A 183 2.23 0.12 9.85
C LEU A 183 0.88 0.37 10.50
N ARG A 184 -0.20 0.07 9.77
CA ARG A 184 -1.57 0.02 10.29
C ARG A 184 -2.20 -1.31 9.90
N CYS A 185 -2.59 -2.13 10.86
CA CYS A 185 -3.20 -3.44 10.64
C CYS A 185 -4.26 -3.79 11.70
N LEU A 186 -4.93 -4.93 11.56
CA LEU A 186 -5.79 -5.46 12.62
C LEU A 186 -4.95 -5.88 13.83
N TRP A 187 -4.01 -6.79 13.64
CA TRP A 187 -2.95 -7.16 14.57
C TRP A 187 -1.77 -7.75 13.79
N PHE A 188 -0.68 -8.07 14.48
CA PHE A 188 0.53 -8.60 13.85
C PHE A 188 0.78 -10.05 14.25
N GLN A 189 1.03 -10.92 13.28
CA GLN A 189 1.23 -12.34 13.53
C GLN A 189 2.69 -12.76 13.31
N ASP A 190 3.27 -13.47 14.28
CA ASP A 190 4.45 -14.31 14.06
C ASP A 190 4.03 -15.65 13.45
N GLN A 191 4.73 -16.10 12.41
CA GLN A 191 4.39 -17.33 11.69
C GLN A 191 4.95 -18.61 12.34
N LYS A 192 5.39 -18.56 13.60
CA LYS A 192 5.91 -19.75 14.28
C LYS A 192 4.81 -20.62 14.88
N ASN A 193 4.32 -21.57 14.08
CA ASN A 193 3.78 -22.87 14.45
C ASN A 193 3.16 -23.00 15.86
N GLY A 194 2.05 -22.30 16.15
CA GLY A 194 1.11 -22.66 17.23
C GLY A 194 1.69 -22.93 18.62
N GLN A 195 2.88 -22.42 18.95
CA GLN A 195 3.47 -22.55 20.27
C GLN A 195 3.04 -21.35 21.11
N GLU A 196 2.38 -21.63 22.24
CA GLU A 196 2.15 -20.64 23.28
C GLU A 196 3.51 -20.15 23.81
N TYR A 197 3.88 -18.93 23.43
CA TYR A 197 5.10 -18.30 23.90
C TYR A 197 4.85 -17.67 25.28
N GLY A 198 5.05 -18.45 26.34
CA GLY A 198 4.80 -17.97 27.71
C GLY A 198 5.62 -18.64 28.82
N ALA A 199 6.59 -19.51 28.50
CA ALA A 199 7.35 -20.25 29.51
C ALA A 199 8.87 -19.99 29.40
N GLY A 200 9.36 -18.83 29.88
CA GLY A 200 10.80 -18.61 30.08
C GLY A 200 11.27 -17.16 30.10
N ASP A 201 12.58 -16.96 30.29
CA ASP A 201 13.28 -15.66 30.30
C ASP A 201 13.55 -15.09 28.88
N ALA A 202 12.99 -15.68 27.82
CA ALA A 202 13.30 -15.32 26.43
C ALA A 202 12.38 -14.20 25.90
N PRO A 203 12.86 -13.36 24.95
CA PRO A 203 12.02 -12.35 24.33
C PRO A 203 10.81 -12.94 23.64
N SER A 204 9.68 -12.24 23.73
CA SER A 204 8.58 -12.46 22.77
C SER A 204 9.19 -12.42 21.36
N PRO A 205 9.06 -13.50 20.56
CA PRO A 205 9.63 -13.56 19.21
C PRO A 205 9.26 -12.35 18.36
N PHE A 206 8.04 -11.87 18.59
CA PHE A 206 7.49 -10.64 18.05
C PHE A 206 8.40 -9.41 18.26
N LEU A 207 8.77 -9.12 19.51
CA LEU A 207 9.62 -7.97 19.87
C LEU A 207 11.04 -8.12 19.29
N GLN A 208 11.56 -9.36 19.23
CA GLN A 208 12.84 -9.60 18.56
C GLN A 208 12.77 -9.24 17.09
N ASP A 209 11.67 -9.56 16.42
CA ASP A 209 11.56 -9.36 14.99
C ASP A 209 11.41 -7.87 14.64
N PHE A 210 10.66 -7.10 15.44
CA PHE A 210 10.67 -5.63 15.34
C PHE A 210 12.07 -5.05 15.57
N TYR A 211 12.78 -5.51 16.61
CA TYR A 211 14.16 -5.08 16.88
C TYR A 211 15.10 -5.40 15.71
N LYS A 212 15.02 -6.62 15.14
CA LYS A 212 15.82 -7.04 13.98
C LYS A 212 15.51 -6.20 12.74
N ILE A 213 14.23 -5.87 12.49
CA ILE A 213 13.83 -4.98 11.40
C ILE A 213 14.44 -3.59 11.61
N GLY A 214 14.34 -3.03 12.81
CA GLY A 214 14.90 -1.73 13.16
C GLY A 214 16.43 -1.66 13.02
N LYS A 215 17.14 -2.76 13.31
CA LYS A 215 18.59 -2.86 13.08
C LYS A 215 18.98 -2.97 11.60
N MET A 216 18.08 -3.48 10.77
CA MET A 216 18.34 -3.74 9.36
C MET A 216 18.10 -2.52 8.47
N CYS A 217 17.05 -1.74 8.74
CA CYS A 217 16.71 -0.52 7.98
C CYS A 217 17.07 0.71 8.82
N LEU A 218 17.73 1.71 8.23
CA LEU A 218 18.03 2.98 8.89
C LEU A 218 16.79 3.90 8.93
N LEU A 219 15.73 3.44 9.60
CA LEU A 219 14.49 4.19 9.77
C LEU A 219 14.72 5.48 10.58
N GLU A 220 14.19 6.58 10.05
CA GLU A 220 14.15 7.93 10.63
C GLU A 220 12.73 8.27 11.13
N GLU A 221 11.71 7.71 10.46
CA GLU A 221 10.30 7.93 10.75
C GLU A 221 9.56 6.58 10.85
N VAL A 222 8.83 6.37 11.94
CA VAL A 222 8.05 5.16 12.16
C VAL A 222 6.71 5.52 12.79
N SER A 223 5.63 4.85 12.35
CA SER A 223 4.37 4.83 13.09
C SER A 223 3.79 3.42 13.10
N VAL A 224 3.40 2.91 14.25
CA VAL A 224 2.79 1.58 14.40
C VAL A 224 1.43 1.74 15.06
N TYR A 225 0.39 1.20 14.42
CA TYR A 225 -0.97 1.29 14.91
C TYR A 225 -1.73 0.00 14.63
N THR A 226 -2.48 -0.47 15.62
CA THR A 226 -3.44 -1.57 15.44
C THR A 226 -4.86 -1.05 15.59
N LEU A 227 -5.81 -1.69 14.89
CA LEU A 227 -7.23 -1.37 15.07
C LEU A 227 -7.66 -1.63 16.53
N PRO A 228 -8.72 -0.94 17.02
CA PRO A 228 -9.10 -0.98 18.43
C PRO A 228 -9.27 -2.44 18.90
N HIS A 229 -8.74 -2.74 20.10
CA HIS A 229 -8.84 -4.01 20.84
C HIS A 229 -7.67 -5.02 20.70
N SER A 230 -6.61 -4.74 19.94
CA SER A 230 -5.48 -5.68 19.82
C SER A 230 -4.26 -5.37 20.69
N TYR A 231 -3.95 -4.09 20.91
CA TYR A 231 -2.83 -3.63 21.75
C TYR A 231 -3.18 -2.29 22.37
N ASP A 232 -2.49 -1.92 23.46
CA ASP A 232 -2.58 -0.58 24.04
C ASP A 232 -1.58 0.41 23.40
N ASP A 233 -1.77 1.72 23.64
CA ASP A 233 -0.90 2.77 23.07
C ASP A 233 0.55 2.67 23.55
N LEU A 234 0.78 2.13 24.76
CA LEU A 234 2.11 1.95 25.33
C LEU A 234 2.87 0.85 24.58
N GLU A 235 2.17 -0.20 24.17
CA GLU A 235 2.74 -1.29 23.39
C GLU A 235 3.14 -0.81 21.99
N MET A 236 2.33 0.03 21.34
CA MET A 236 2.68 0.63 20.05
C MET A 236 3.93 1.51 20.13
N ASP A 237 4.04 2.36 21.16
CA ASP A 237 5.23 3.19 21.41
C ASP A 237 6.49 2.34 21.60
N VAL A 238 6.38 1.18 22.27
CA VAL A 238 7.51 0.24 22.38
C VAL A 238 7.92 -0.30 21.02
N LEU A 239 6.98 -0.73 20.17
CA LEU A 239 7.28 -1.24 18.83
C LEU A 239 7.94 -0.18 17.94
N GLU A 240 7.48 1.07 18.01
CA GLU A 240 8.09 2.20 17.31
C GLU A 240 9.54 2.44 17.77
N LYS A 241 9.78 2.45 19.08
CA LYS A 241 11.12 2.60 19.66
C LYS A 241 12.06 1.47 19.27
N LEU A 242 11.55 0.23 19.15
CA LEU A 242 12.32 -0.90 18.66
C LEU A 242 12.77 -0.69 17.20
N LEU A 243 11.85 -0.28 16.33
CA LEU A 243 12.14 0.00 14.91
C LEU A 243 13.10 1.18 14.73
N LEU A 244 12.98 2.21 15.57
CA LEU A 244 13.86 3.38 15.58
C LEU A 244 15.21 3.13 16.27
N ARG A 245 15.48 1.90 16.76
CA ARG A 245 16.71 1.52 17.48
C ARG A 245 16.93 2.32 18.77
N GLN A 246 15.86 2.80 19.39
CA GLN A 246 15.90 3.60 20.63
C GLN A 246 15.89 2.74 21.90
N VAL A 247 15.74 1.42 21.75
CA VAL A 247 15.82 0.44 22.84
C VAL A 247 17.13 -0.35 22.70
N LYS A 248 17.87 -0.54 23.80
CA LYS A 248 19.05 -1.40 23.80
C LYS A 248 18.64 -2.86 23.90
N GLU A 249 19.46 -3.76 23.36
CA GLU A 249 19.19 -5.21 23.40
C GLU A 249 18.99 -5.76 24.81
N ALA A 250 19.80 -5.29 25.76
CA ALA A 250 19.71 -5.69 27.16
C ALA A 250 18.39 -5.26 27.81
N ASP A 251 17.81 -4.13 27.36
CA ASP A 251 16.56 -3.58 27.90
C ASP A 251 15.35 -4.37 27.40
N LEU A 252 15.51 -5.13 26.31
CA LEU A 252 14.45 -5.99 25.81
C LEU A 252 14.00 -6.94 26.93
N VAL A 253 14.92 -7.57 27.68
CA VAL A 253 14.61 -8.55 28.74
C VAL A 253 13.60 -8.04 29.76
N HIS A 254 13.65 -6.74 30.03
CA HIS A 254 12.77 -6.09 30.99
C HIS A 254 11.39 -5.74 30.43
N LEU A 255 11.29 -5.44 29.12
CA LEU A 255 10.03 -5.16 28.45
C LEU A 255 9.10 -6.39 28.41
N TRP A 256 9.67 -7.60 28.43
CA TRP A 256 8.93 -8.86 28.31
C TRP A 256 8.29 -9.34 29.63
N LYS A 257 8.78 -8.83 30.77
CA LYS A 257 8.23 -9.15 32.09
C LYS A 257 6.95 -8.37 32.39
N LYS A 258 6.50 -7.51 31.47
CA LYS A 258 5.21 -6.81 31.58
C LYS A 258 4.07 -7.76 31.14
N PRO A 259 3.00 -7.90 31.96
CA PRO A 259 1.88 -8.79 31.67
C PRO A 259 1.14 -8.51 30.35
N SER A 260 1.22 -7.29 29.81
CA SER A 260 0.44 -6.87 28.64
C SER A 260 0.92 -7.52 27.33
N PHE A 261 2.23 -7.81 27.20
CA PHE A 261 2.82 -8.41 25.99
C PHE A 261 2.76 -9.94 25.91
N LEU A 262 2.11 -10.60 26.87
CA LEU A 262 2.02 -12.07 26.99
C LEU A 262 0.70 -12.65 26.45
N ILE A 263 -0.05 -11.86 25.68
CA ILE A 263 -1.35 -12.25 25.09
C ILE A 263 -1.14 -12.85 23.69
#